data_AF-A0A0D9VUL7-F1
#
_entry.id   AF-A0A0D9VUL7-F1
#
_cell.length_a   1.000
_cell.length_b   1.000
_cell.length_c   1.000
_cell.angle_alpha   90.00
_cell.angle_beta   90.00
_cell.angle_gamma   90.00
#
_symmetry.space_group_name_H-M   'P 1'
#
loop_
_entity.id
_entity.type
_entity.pdbx_description
1 polymer ?
#
loop_
_entity_poly.entity_id
_entity_poly.type
_entity_poly.pdbx_seq_one_letter_code
_entity_poly.pdbx_strand_id
1 'polypeptide(L)'
;MAAAGSDGEAAALVAEVDALRLRVQELERENKRLDKIASRCTCGSKDDSASTSPVVSASLCGSNQESKNIKSHCKGHQVGVVSHCPKRLVALKIMYFGQRFYGFASEAHTEPTVESEIFKALERAKLLVGSRKESCYSRCGRTDKGVSATGQVISLFLRSNIKDAGLEEMQKAASKFIGEHDYRNFCKMDAANVSNYRRHITDFNISAYDQRSNYDELWAITIKGSAFLWHQVRCMVAVLFLIGQGLESPCVVDSLLDITKTPRKPQYNMAPEIPLILRSCLFDEVNFLCSSEARIALIEHLKDEYHQYMLQAAIFHEALSCLSFPASYEERVAKIRTKSADSV
;
A
#
# COMPACT_ATOMS: atom_id res chain seq x y z
N MET A 1 5.95 55.52 32.11
CA MET A 1 4.55 55.14 31.83
C MET A 1 4.57 54.06 30.77
N ALA A 2 4.35 52.80 31.13
CA ALA A 2 4.35 51.67 30.20
C ALA A 2 3.15 50.77 30.51
N ALA A 3 2.04 51.02 29.81
CA ALA A 3 0.75 50.35 30.00
C ALA A 3 -0.07 50.46 28.71
N ALA A 4 0.45 49.90 27.61
CA ALA A 4 -0.15 49.99 26.28
C ALA A 4 0.15 48.76 25.38
N GLY A 5 0.66 47.67 25.94
CA GLY A 5 1.05 46.46 25.19
C GLY A 5 0.15 45.24 25.41
N SER A 6 -0.50 45.13 26.58
CA SER A 6 -1.33 43.99 26.98
C SER A 6 -2.59 43.83 26.14
N ASP A 7 -3.22 44.95 25.79
CA ASP A 7 -4.63 44.96 25.40
C ASP A 7 -4.83 44.47 23.95
N GLY A 8 -3.84 44.67 23.08
CA GLY A 8 -3.85 44.16 21.71
C GLY A 8 -3.66 42.64 21.63
N GLU A 9 -2.78 42.09 22.46
CA GLU A 9 -2.51 40.64 22.52
C GLU A 9 -3.69 39.89 23.17
N ALA A 10 -4.29 40.47 24.21
CA ALA A 10 -5.54 39.99 24.78
C ALA A 10 -6.71 40.04 23.77
N ALA A 11 -6.85 41.13 23.00
CA ALA A 11 -7.89 41.25 21.99
C ALA A 11 -7.73 40.23 20.85
N ALA A 12 -6.50 39.94 20.41
CA ALA A 12 -6.22 38.91 19.42
C ALA A 12 -6.62 37.50 19.91
N LEU A 13 -6.24 37.14 21.15
CA LEU A 13 -6.62 35.86 21.75
C LEU A 13 -8.14 35.73 21.95
N VAL A 14 -8.84 36.81 22.32
CA VAL A 14 -10.31 36.81 22.40
C VAL A 14 -10.95 36.56 21.03
N ALA A 15 -10.45 37.21 19.97
CA ALA A 15 -10.95 37.00 18.62
C ALA A 15 -10.72 35.56 18.10
N GLU A 16 -9.57 34.95 18.42
CA GLU A 16 -9.30 33.54 18.10
C GLU A 16 -10.22 32.59 18.89
N VAL A 17 -10.40 32.83 20.19
CA VAL A 17 -11.32 32.04 21.03
C VAL A 17 -12.77 32.12 20.53
N ASP A 18 -13.23 33.29 20.10
CA ASP A 18 -14.59 33.44 19.55
C ASP A 18 -14.74 32.83 18.15
N ALA A 19 -13.71 32.88 17.30
CA ALA A 19 -13.69 32.13 16.04
C ALA A 19 -13.75 30.61 16.27
N LEU A 20 -13.01 30.09 17.24
CA LEU A 20 -13.05 28.69 17.65
C LEU A 20 -14.42 28.30 18.23
N ARG A 21 -15.04 29.15 19.07
CA ARG A 21 -16.41 28.94 19.58
C ARG A 21 -17.44 28.86 18.45
N LEU A 22 -17.37 29.76 17.45
CA LEU A 22 -18.25 29.72 16.28
C LEU A 22 -18.08 28.42 15.49
N ARG A 23 -16.84 27.94 15.31
CA ARG A 23 -16.56 26.67 14.64
C ARG A 23 -17.04 25.46 15.43
N VAL A 24 -16.92 25.44 16.75
CA VAL A 24 -17.50 24.38 17.61
C VAL A 24 -19.03 24.36 17.48
N GLN A 25 -19.71 25.52 17.53
CA GLN A 25 -21.16 25.59 17.33
C GLN A 25 -21.60 25.13 15.93
N GLU A 26 -20.75 25.30 14.91
CA GLU A 26 -20.99 24.79 13.55
C GLU A 26 -20.88 23.26 13.49
N LEU A 27 -19.81 22.70 14.06
CA LEU A 27 -19.61 21.25 14.15
C LEU A 27 -20.68 20.57 15.01
N GLU A 28 -21.14 21.20 16.09
CA GLU A 28 -22.30 20.73 16.86
C GLU A 28 -23.59 20.73 16.05
N ARG A 29 -23.83 21.78 15.23
CA ARG A 29 -25.01 21.84 14.35
C ARG A 29 -24.97 20.75 13.29
N GLU A 30 -23.79 20.48 12.73
CA GLU A 30 -23.60 19.42 11.74
C GLU A 30 -23.69 18.01 12.35
N ASN A 31 -23.12 17.77 13.54
CA ASN A 31 -23.32 16.52 14.27
C ASN A 31 -24.81 16.30 14.59
N LYS A 32 -25.54 17.33 15.06
CA LYS A 32 -27.00 17.27 15.27
C LYS A 32 -27.80 17.09 13.97
N ARG A 33 -27.21 17.35 12.78
CA ARG A 33 -27.78 17.02 11.46
C ARG A 33 -27.52 15.55 11.09
N LEU A 34 -26.30 15.06 11.33
CA LEU A 34 -25.90 13.68 11.10
C LEU A 34 -26.62 12.71 12.03
N ASP A 35 -26.80 13.04 13.31
CA ASP A 35 -27.59 12.25 14.28
C ASP A 35 -29.05 12.11 13.84
N LYS A 36 -29.64 13.16 13.24
CA LYS A 36 -31.00 13.13 12.66
C LYS A 36 -31.09 12.31 11.37
N ILE A 37 -29.96 12.02 10.73
CA ILE A 37 -29.87 11.11 9.58
C ILE A 37 -29.66 9.67 10.07
N ALA A 38 -28.79 9.46 11.06
CA ALA A 38 -28.53 8.17 11.70
C ALA A 38 -29.77 7.62 12.42
N SER A 39 -30.48 8.44 13.19
CA SER A 39 -31.72 8.06 13.90
C SER A 39 -32.93 7.81 12.97
N ARG A 40 -32.85 8.17 11.68
CA ARG A 40 -33.81 7.72 10.65
C ARG A 40 -33.44 6.36 10.04
N CYS A 41 -32.33 5.74 10.44
CA CYS A 41 -31.91 4.43 9.97
C CYS A 41 -32.49 3.32 10.87
N THR A 42 -33.61 2.73 10.46
CA THR A 42 -34.31 1.68 11.21
C THR A 42 -33.66 0.30 11.03
N CYS A 43 -32.42 0.14 11.51
CA CYS A 43 -31.69 -1.14 11.48
C CYS A 43 -31.22 -1.55 12.88
N GLY A 44 -32.07 -2.23 13.65
CA GLY A 44 -31.67 -2.78 14.95
C GLY A 44 -32.82 -3.15 15.89
N SER A 45 -33.60 -4.19 15.57
CA SER A 45 -34.52 -4.80 16.55
C SER A 45 -34.78 -6.29 16.30
N LYS A 46 -34.01 -7.12 17.03
CA LYS A 46 -34.35 -8.44 17.59
C LYS A 46 -34.15 -9.75 16.79
N ASP A 47 -33.18 -10.52 17.31
CA ASP A 47 -33.29 -11.87 17.91
C ASP A 47 -33.56 -13.15 17.05
N ASP A 48 -32.56 -14.05 17.05
CA ASP A 48 -32.54 -15.54 16.98
C ASP A 48 -33.34 -16.33 15.90
N SER A 49 -32.77 -17.33 15.20
CA SER A 49 -32.11 -18.54 15.76
C SER A 49 -31.48 -19.51 14.70
N ALA A 50 -30.60 -20.43 15.18
CA ALA A 50 -30.24 -21.78 14.68
C ALA A 50 -30.48 -22.21 13.18
N SER A 51 -29.45 -22.56 12.37
CA SER A 51 -28.97 -23.97 12.12
C SER A 51 -29.51 -24.65 10.83
N THR A 52 -28.93 -25.66 10.13
CA THR A 52 -27.54 -26.22 9.98
C THR A 52 -27.45 -27.21 8.78
N SER A 53 -26.33 -27.21 8.03
CA SER A 53 -25.25 -28.23 7.88
C SER A 53 -25.58 -29.75 7.99
N PRO A 54 -24.79 -30.74 7.44
CA PRO A 54 -23.63 -30.70 6.49
C PRO A 54 -23.53 -31.93 5.48
N VAL A 55 -22.37 -32.06 4.77
CA VAL A 55 -21.70 -33.29 4.17
C VAL A 55 -22.44 -34.19 3.12
N VAL A 56 -21.87 -35.21 2.42
CA VAL A 56 -20.54 -35.93 2.43
C VAL A 56 -20.13 -36.50 1.03
N SER A 57 -18.81 -36.69 0.76
CA SER A 57 -18.13 -37.79 -0.05
C SER A 57 -18.55 -38.11 -1.52
N ALA A 58 -17.98 -39.04 -2.31
CA ALA A 58 -16.61 -39.51 -2.71
C ALA A 58 -16.80 -40.61 -3.84
N SER A 59 -15.89 -41.44 -4.41
CA SER A 59 -14.42 -41.68 -4.38
C SER A 59 -13.96 -42.65 -5.51
N LEU A 60 -12.69 -42.60 -5.99
CA LEU A 60 -11.93 -43.70 -6.69
C LEU A 60 -12.47 -44.20 -8.09
N CYS A 61 -11.79 -45.01 -8.94
CA CYS A 61 -10.48 -45.71 -8.92
C CYS A 61 -9.91 -46.11 -10.34
N GLY A 62 -8.57 -46.20 -10.49
CA GLY A 62 -7.79 -47.07 -11.45
C GLY A 62 -7.97 -46.92 -12.97
N SER A 63 -7.20 -47.54 -13.89
CA SER A 63 -5.79 -48.07 -13.99
C SER A 63 -5.54 -48.35 -15.52
N ASN A 64 -4.36 -48.47 -16.17
CA ASN A 64 -3.07 -49.12 -15.91
C ASN A 64 -2.00 -48.66 -16.97
N GLN A 65 -0.70 -49.00 -16.77
CA GLN A 65 0.45 -49.29 -17.72
C GLN A 65 0.48 -48.74 -19.19
N GLU A 66 1.60 -48.49 -19.88
CA GLU A 66 3.03 -48.83 -19.70
C GLU A 66 4.01 -47.79 -20.36
N SER A 67 5.33 -48.02 -20.35
CA SER A 67 6.39 -47.01 -20.54
C SER A 67 7.15 -47.04 -21.89
N LYS A 68 7.61 -45.87 -22.39
CA LYS A 68 8.92 -45.76 -23.08
C LYS A 68 9.52 -44.35 -23.28
N ASN A 69 10.78 -44.26 -22.85
CA ASN A 69 11.87 -43.34 -23.27
C ASN A 69 11.82 -41.83 -22.91
N ILE A 70 13.01 -41.25 -22.74
CA ILE A 70 13.24 -39.97 -22.05
C ILE A 70 13.62 -38.86 -23.04
N LYS A 71 12.91 -37.73 -22.97
CA LYS A 71 13.42 -36.40 -23.33
C LYS A 71 13.08 -35.43 -22.21
N SER A 72 14.08 -34.74 -21.66
CA SER A 72 13.91 -33.78 -20.55
C SER A 72 13.31 -32.46 -21.05
N HIS A 73 12.03 -32.48 -21.42
CA HIS A 73 11.29 -31.28 -21.76
C HIS A 73 11.04 -30.47 -20.48
N CYS A 74 11.62 -29.27 -20.37
CA CYS A 74 11.32 -28.36 -19.28
C CYS A 74 9.81 -28.10 -19.27
N LYS A 75 9.14 -28.44 -18.15
CA LYS A 75 7.68 -28.30 -18.04
C LYS A 75 7.30 -26.83 -18.07
N GLY A 76 6.24 -26.51 -18.81
CA GLY A 76 5.74 -25.14 -18.93
C GLY A 76 5.34 -24.53 -17.58
N HIS A 77 5.47 -23.22 -17.47
CA HIS A 77 5.05 -22.45 -16.31
C HIS A 77 3.56 -22.71 -15.98
N GLN A 78 3.27 -23.14 -14.76
CA GLN A 78 1.88 -23.35 -14.32
C GLN A 78 1.19 -21.99 -14.09
N VAL A 79 0.39 -21.55 -15.04
CA VAL A 79 -0.42 -20.30 -14.98
C VAL A 79 -1.62 -20.42 -14.01
N GLY A 80 -1.55 -21.34 -13.02
CA GLY A 80 -2.68 -21.78 -12.20
C GLY A 80 -2.79 -21.12 -10.82
N VAL A 81 -1.69 -20.66 -10.22
CA VAL A 81 -1.67 -20.13 -8.84
C VAL A 81 -0.97 -18.78 -8.81
N VAL A 82 -1.76 -17.70 -8.77
CA VAL A 82 -1.23 -16.32 -8.70
C VAL A 82 -1.23 -15.83 -7.25
N SER A 83 -0.60 -16.61 -6.37
CA SER A 83 -0.40 -16.32 -4.94
C SER A 83 0.47 -15.08 -4.68
N HIS A 84 1.25 -14.65 -5.67
CA HIS A 84 2.13 -13.47 -5.63
C HIS A 84 1.43 -12.13 -5.94
N CYS A 85 0.11 -12.11 -6.10
CA CYS A 85 -0.64 -10.86 -6.25
C CYS A 85 -0.89 -10.18 -4.90
N PRO A 86 -0.74 -8.84 -4.80
CA PRO A 86 -1.18 -8.08 -3.63
C PRO A 86 -2.66 -8.33 -3.31
N LYS A 87 -2.95 -8.45 -2.01
CA LYS A 87 -4.29 -8.70 -1.48
C LYS A 87 -4.68 -7.65 -0.45
N ARG A 88 -5.96 -7.27 -0.43
CA ARG A 88 -6.53 -6.31 0.51
C ARG A 88 -7.75 -6.91 1.19
N LEU A 89 -7.88 -6.72 2.50
CA LEU A 89 -9.13 -6.99 3.21
C LEU A 89 -10.15 -5.93 2.77
N VAL A 90 -11.20 -6.34 2.08
CA VAL A 90 -12.28 -5.45 1.62
C VAL A 90 -13.58 -5.77 2.34
N ALA A 91 -14.44 -4.76 2.50
CA ALA A 91 -15.84 -4.93 2.83
C ALA A 91 -16.69 -4.65 1.58
N LEU A 92 -17.56 -5.58 1.20
CA LEU A 92 -18.49 -5.41 0.09
C LEU A 92 -19.92 -5.31 0.63
N LYS A 93 -20.59 -4.18 0.36
CA LYS A 93 -22.02 -4.00 0.61
C LYS A 93 -22.80 -4.44 -0.63
N ILE A 94 -23.72 -5.38 -0.47
CA ILE A 94 -24.36 -6.13 -1.56
C ILE A 94 -25.88 -6.07 -1.41
N MET A 95 -26.56 -5.85 -2.54
CA MET A 95 -28.00 -5.96 -2.70
C MET A 95 -28.35 -7.20 -3.54
N TYR A 96 -29.42 -7.92 -3.19
CA TYR A 96 -29.93 -9.05 -3.95
C TYR A 96 -31.43 -9.29 -3.71
N PHE A 97 -32.10 -9.79 -4.75
CA PHE A 97 -33.48 -10.28 -4.68
C PHE A 97 -33.48 -11.78 -4.36
N GLY A 98 -33.98 -12.15 -3.19
CA GLY A 98 -33.85 -13.48 -2.60
C GLY A 98 -34.71 -14.57 -3.23
N GLN A 99 -35.76 -14.21 -3.97
CA GLN A 99 -36.81 -15.14 -4.44
C GLN A 99 -36.28 -16.38 -5.20
N ARG A 100 -35.16 -16.25 -5.90
CA ARG A 100 -34.52 -17.33 -6.68
C ARG A 100 -33.46 -18.14 -5.92
N PHE A 101 -33.20 -17.82 -4.65
CA PHE A 101 -32.07 -18.34 -3.88
C PHE A 101 -32.51 -19.13 -2.64
N TYR A 102 -31.76 -20.17 -2.30
CA TYR A 102 -31.91 -20.97 -1.08
C TYR A 102 -31.26 -20.29 0.13
N GLY A 103 -31.45 -18.97 0.25
CA GLY A 103 -30.88 -18.13 1.29
C GLY A 103 -29.52 -17.55 0.91
N PHE A 104 -28.92 -16.84 1.87
CA PHE A 104 -27.63 -16.19 1.65
C PHE A 104 -26.48 -17.20 1.58
N ALA A 105 -26.28 -17.99 2.64
CA ALA A 105 -25.09 -18.81 2.82
C ALA A 105 -25.16 -20.16 2.10
N SER A 106 -24.05 -20.60 1.52
CA SER A 106 -23.91 -21.89 0.85
C SER A 106 -23.87 -23.04 1.84
N GLU A 107 -24.79 -23.99 1.72
CA GLU A 107 -24.76 -25.27 2.44
C GLU A 107 -24.83 -26.43 1.42
N ALA A 108 -24.49 -27.65 1.85
CA ALA A 108 -23.98 -28.70 0.94
C ALA A 108 -24.92 -29.11 -0.22
N HIS A 109 -26.24 -28.92 -0.06
CA HIS A 109 -27.27 -29.35 -1.01
C HIS A 109 -28.26 -28.23 -1.38
N THR A 110 -27.93 -26.97 -1.05
CA THR A 110 -28.80 -25.81 -1.28
C THR A 110 -28.20 -24.87 -2.33
N GLU A 111 -28.58 -25.05 -3.59
CA GLU A 111 -28.12 -24.23 -4.72
C GLU A 111 -29.29 -23.76 -5.60
N PRO A 112 -29.25 -22.52 -6.15
CA PRO A 112 -28.22 -21.51 -5.94
C PRO A 112 -28.37 -20.78 -4.60
N THR A 113 -27.25 -20.39 -4.00
CA THR A 113 -27.20 -19.44 -2.88
C THR A 113 -26.59 -18.11 -3.34
N VAL A 114 -26.93 -17.02 -2.65
CA VAL A 114 -26.37 -15.70 -2.98
C VAL A 114 -24.84 -15.71 -2.83
N GLU A 115 -24.36 -16.36 -1.77
CA GLU A 115 -22.95 -16.51 -1.47
C GLU A 115 -22.21 -17.38 -2.50
N SER A 116 -22.82 -18.45 -3.03
CA SER A 116 -22.14 -19.24 -4.06
C SER A 116 -22.05 -18.50 -5.38
N GLU A 117 -23.07 -17.74 -5.79
CA GLU A 117 -23.02 -16.85 -6.95
C GLU A 117 -21.97 -15.73 -6.77
N ILE A 118 -21.84 -15.16 -5.57
CA ILE A 118 -20.76 -14.22 -5.25
C ILE A 118 -19.38 -14.89 -5.42
N PHE A 119 -19.17 -16.10 -4.88
CA PHE A 119 -17.88 -16.78 -5.00
C PHE A 119 -17.57 -17.19 -6.46
N LYS A 120 -18.55 -17.71 -7.21
CA LYS A 120 -18.42 -17.97 -8.66
C LYS A 120 -18.08 -16.70 -9.45
N ALA A 121 -18.66 -15.55 -9.09
CA ALA A 121 -18.35 -14.27 -9.72
C ALA A 121 -16.94 -13.78 -9.38
N LEU A 122 -16.51 -13.87 -8.12
CA LEU A 122 -15.16 -13.49 -7.67
C LEU A 122 -14.08 -14.42 -8.25
N GLU A 123 -14.37 -15.70 -8.43
CA GLU A 123 -13.48 -16.66 -9.08
C GLU A 123 -13.34 -16.35 -10.58
N ARG A 124 -14.46 -16.16 -11.30
CA ARG A 124 -14.47 -15.75 -12.71
C ARG A 124 -13.76 -14.41 -12.94
N ALA A 125 -13.93 -13.44 -12.05
CA ALA A 125 -13.23 -12.16 -12.08
C ALA A 125 -11.73 -12.27 -11.70
N LYS A 126 -11.28 -13.46 -11.28
CA LYS A 126 -9.95 -13.72 -10.73
C LYS A 126 -9.62 -12.74 -9.59
N LEU A 127 -10.52 -12.60 -8.62
CA LEU A 127 -10.35 -11.75 -7.42
C LEU A 127 -10.09 -12.55 -6.14
N LEU A 128 -10.43 -13.84 -6.10
CA LEU A 128 -10.11 -14.69 -4.95
C LEU A 128 -8.59 -14.92 -4.81
N VAL A 129 -8.15 -15.05 -3.55
CA VAL A 129 -6.79 -15.45 -3.18
C VAL A 129 -6.86 -16.88 -2.65
N GLY A 130 -6.41 -17.85 -3.45
CA GLY A 130 -6.45 -19.26 -3.07
C GLY A 130 -7.88 -19.77 -2.86
N SER A 131 -8.06 -20.69 -1.91
CA SER A 131 -9.38 -21.24 -1.59
C SER A 131 -10.26 -20.28 -0.81
N ARG A 132 -11.57 -20.59 -0.78
CA ARG A 132 -12.58 -19.89 0.03
C ARG A 132 -12.29 -19.88 1.55
N LYS A 133 -11.37 -20.72 2.06
CA LYS A 133 -10.88 -20.64 3.45
C LYS A 133 -9.73 -19.65 3.62
N GLU A 134 -8.86 -19.51 2.62
CA GLU A 134 -7.69 -18.62 2.64
C GLU A 134 -8.04 -17.13 2.45
N SER A 135 -9.23 -16.83 1.93
CA SER A 135 -9.73 -15.45 1.81
C SER A 135 -10.23 -14.83 3.12
N CYS A 136 -10.15 -15.54 4.26
CA CYS A 136 -10.62 -15.09 5.59
C CYS A 136 -12.07 -14.55 5.57
N TYR A 137 -12.94 -15.20 4.78
CA TYR A 137 -14.29 -14.72 4.50
C TYR A 137 -15.20 -14.66 5.74
N SER A 138 -15.89 -13.53 5.90
CA SER A 138 -16.93 -13.30 6.90
C SER A 138 -18.16 -12.59 6.30
N ARG A 139 -19.29 -12.64 7.02
CA ARG A 139 -20.60 -12.08 6.64
C ARG A 139 -21.27 -11.47 7.86
N CYS A 140 -21.95 -10.33 7.70
CA CYS A 140 -22.65 -9.67 8.80
C CYS A 140 -23.97 -10.35 9.19
N GLY A 141 -24.59 -11.11 8.28
CA GLY A 141 -25.76 -11.93 8.59
C GLY A 141 -25.94 -13.10 7.63
N ARG A 142 -26.78 -14.06 8.01
CA ARG A 142 -27.44 -15.00 7.10
C ARG A 142 -28.84 -14.48 6.77
N THR A 143 -29.42 -14.98 5.70
CA THR A 143 -30.85 -14.78 5.37
C THR A 143 -31.40 -16.07 4.79
N ASP A 144 -32.69 -16.32 5.01
CA ASP A 144 -33.35 -17.56 4.61
C ASP A 144 -33.78 -17.59 3.15
N LYS A 145 -34.25 -18.75 2.69
CA LYS A 145 -34.79 -18.95 1.34
C LYS A 145 -35.82 -17.88 0.98
N GLY A 146 -35.62 -17.21 -0.16
CA GLY A 146 -36.52 -16.15 -0.63
C GLY A 146 -36.24 -14.74 -0.08
N VAL A 147 -35.52 -14.60 1.03
CA VAL A 147 -35.32 -13.30 1.71
C VAL A 147 -34.38 -12.41 0.90
N SER A 148 -34.85 -11.19 0.57
CA SER A 148 -34.07 -10.18 -0.16
C SER A 148 -33.33 -9.25 0.81
N ALA A 149 -32.22 -8.64 0.37
CA ALA A 149 -31.49 -7.65 1.17
C ALA A 149 -30.98 -6.49 0.30
N THR A 150 -30.97 -5.28 0.86
CA THR A 150 -30.48 -4.04 0.22
C THR A 150 -29.10 -3.59 0.73
N GLY A 151 -28.57 -4.24 1.76
CA GLY A 151 -27.36 -3.81 2.45
C GLY A 151 -26.68 -4.91 3.24
N GLN A 152 -26.72 -6.16 2.76
CA GLN A 152 -25.88 -7.23 3.29
C GLN A 152 -24.41 -6.82 3.18
N VAL A 153 -23.58 -7.18 4.15
CA VAL A 153 -22.14 -6.90 4.12
C VAL A 153 -21.35 -8.19 4.30
N ILE A 154 -20.32 -8.34 3.47
CA ILE A 154 -19.30 -9.39 3.60
C ILE A 154 -17.92 -8.75 3.70
N SER A 155 -16.99 -9.43 4.35
CA SER A 155 -15.57 -9.06 4.33
C SER A 155 -14.69 -10.26 3.97
N LEU A 156 -13.63 -10.00 3.19
CA LEU A 156 -12.69 -11.01 2.72
C LEU A 156 -11.45 -10.37 2.10
N PHE A 157 -10.35 -11.13 2.03
CA PHE A 157 -9.21 -10.78 1.20
C PHE A 157 -9.52 -11.04 -0.27
N LEU A 158 -9.43 -9.98 -1.09
CA LEU A 158 -9.41 -10.07 -2.55
C LEU A 158 -8.06 -9.59 -3.09
N ARG A 159 -7.71 -10.05 -4.29
CA ARG A 159 -6.61 -9.47 -5.08
C ARG A 159 -6.94 -8.00 -5.38
N SER A 160 -5.98 -7.10 -5.20
CA SER A 160 -6.18 -5.67 -5.45
C SER A 160 -4.98 -5.08 -6.19
N ASN A 161 -5.24 -4.14 -7.08
CA ASN A 161 -4.23 -3.24 -7.64
C ASN A 161 -4.10 -1.94 -6.84
N ILE A 162 -4.97 -1.69 -5.86
CA ILE A 162 -4.90 -0.52 -5.00
C ILE A 162 -3.78 -0.74 -3.98
N LYS A 163 -2.71 0.03 -4.16
CA LYS A 163 -1.58 0.09 -3.23
C LYS A 163 -1.99 0.91 -1.99
N ASP A 164 -2.88 0.37 -1.16
CA ASP A 164 -2.89 0.75 0.25
C ASP A 164 -1.48 0.49 0.75
N ALA A 165 -0.79 1.56 1.13
CA ALA A 165 0.66 1.56 1.10
C ALA A 165 1.23 0.44 1.96
N GLY A 166 2.11 -0.39 1.39
CA GLY A 166 2.94 -1.33 2.15
C GLY A 166 3.97 -0.63 3.05
N LEU A 167 3.69 0.61 3.46
CA LEU A 167 4.45 1.43 4.40
C LEU A 167 4.65 0.72 5.73
N GLU A 168 3.62 0.07 6.27
CA GLU A 168 3.74 -0.69 7.53
C GLU A 168 4.71 -1.87 7.36
N GLU A 169 4.64 -2.59 6.23
CA GLU A 169 5.56 -3.68 5.89
C GLU A 169 6.98 -3.16 5.58
N MET A 170 7.09 -1.98 4.96
CA MET A 170 8.36 -1.26 4.76
C MET A 170 8.97 -0.79 6.08
N GLN A 171 8.17 -0.34 7.05
CA GLN A 171 8.63 0.04 8.39
C GLN A 171 9.06 -1.20 9.21
N LYS A 172 8.30 -2.30 9.13
CA LYS A 172 8.69 -3.63 9.68
C LYS A 172 9.93 -4.23 9.04
N ALA A 173 10.22 -3.88 7.79
CA ALA A 173 11.44 -4.27 7.09
C ALA A 173 12.62 -3.32 7.38
N ALA A 174 12.35 -2.02 7.51
CA ALA A 174 13.32 -0.98 7.82
C ALA A 174 13.97 -1.18 9.20
N SER A 175 13.16 -1.48 10.22
CA SER A 175 13.65 -1.68 11.60
C SER A 175 14.65 -2.82 11.72
N LYS A 176 14.58 -3.84 10.85
CA LYS A 176 15.51 -4.98 10.82
C LYS A 176 16.92 -4.61 10.37
N PHE A 177 17.07 -3.48 9.66
CA PHE A 177 18.39 -2.96 9.31
C PHE A 177 19.09 -2.28 10.50
N ILE A 178 18.37 -1.89 11.56
CA ILE A 178 19.00 -1.28 12.73
C ILE A 178 19.86 -2.34 13.43
N GLY A 179 21.06 -1.96 13.89
CA GLY A 179 22.04 -2.87 14.46
C GLY A 179 23.30 -3.03 13.61
N GLU A 180 24.06 -4.09 13.85
CA GLU A 180 25.39 -4.34 13.29
C GLU A 180 25.33 -5.63 12.44
N HIS A 181 25.29 -5.48 11.11
CA HIS A 181 24.98 -6.58 10.17
C HIS A 181 25.97 -6.65 9.02
N ASP A 182 26.05 -7.78 8.32
CA ASP A 182 26.82 -7.91 7.06
C ASP A 182 25.95 -7.49 5.87
N TYR A 183 26.38 -6.43 5.17
CA TYR A 183 25.60 -5.79 4.11
C TYR A 183 26.01 -6.21 2.68
N ARG A 184 26.78 -7.29 2.50
CA ARG A 184 27.25 -7.71 1.15
C ARG A 184 26.10 -7.95 0.15
N ASN A 185 24.99 -8.53 0.61
CA ASN A 185 23.79 -8.75 -0.21
C ASN A 185 23.00 -7.45 -0.51
N PHE A 186 23.30 -6.38 0.24
CA PHE A 186 22.70 -5.06 0.13
C PHE A 186 23.66 -4.00 -0.42
N CYS A 187 24.83 -4.35 -0.96
CA CYS A 187 25.75 -3.40 -1.60
C CYS A 187 26.07 -3.82 -3.04
N LYS A 188 26.78 -2.96 -3.80
CA LYS A 188 27.51 -3.42 -4.98
C LYS A 188 28.78 -4.11 -4.50
N MET A 189 28.99 -5.36 -4.90
CA MET A 189 30.16 -6.12 -4.50
C MET A 189 31.42 -5.54 -5.14
N ASP A 190 32.40 -5.22 -4.30
CA ASP A 190 33.77 -4.94 -4.66
C ASP A 190 34.67 -5.75 -3.74
N ALA A 191 35.02 -6.97 -4.18
CA ALA A 191 35.87 -7.89 -3.42
C ALA A 191 37.37 -7.62 -3.63
N ALA A 192 37.74 -6.65 -4.48
CA ALA A 192 39.13 -6.23 -4.65
C ALA A 192 39.51 -5.20 -3.58
N ASN A 193 38.61 -4.25 -3.28
CA ASN A 193 38.87 -3.15 -2.36
C ASN A 193 38.19 -3.29 -0.98
N VAL A 194 37.19 -4.16 -0.83
CA VAL A 194 36.43 -4.31 0.44
C VAL A 194 36.53 -5.73 0.99
N SER A 195 37.21 -5.89 2.12
CA SER A 195 37.24 -7.14 2.90
C SER A 195 36.17 -7.20 4.01
N ASN A 196 35.78 -6.04 4.56
CA ASN A 196 34.78 -5.95 5.63
C ASN A 196 33.45 -5.35 5.14
N TYR A 197 32.42 -6.19 5.08
CA TYR A 197 31.05 -5.82 4.71
C TYR A 197 30.13 -5.54 5.91
N ARG A 198 30.62 -5.60 7.15
CA ARG A 198 29.83 -5.23 8.34
C ARG A 198 29.66 -3.73 8.45
N ARG A 199 28.45 -3.26 8.78
CA ARG A 199 28.15 -1.84 9.05
C ARG A 199 27.12 -1.72 10.18
N HIS A 200 27.20 -0.61 10.91
CA HIS A 200 26.24 -0.26 11.96
C HIS A 200 25.24 0.78 11.46
N ILE A 201 23.96 0.47 11.52
CA ILE A 201 22.87 1.43 11.32
C ILE A 201 22.23 1.72 12.67
N THR A 202 22.15 3.01 13.00
CA THR A 202 21.69 3.56 14.29
C THR A 202 20.25 4.06 14.24
N ASP A 203 19.78 4.51 13.07
CA ASP A 203 18.39 4.91 12.84
C ASP A 203 17.96 4.56 11.41
N PHE A 204 16.70 4.16 11.26
CA PHE A 204 16.04 3.99 9.96
C PHE A 204 14.56 4.37 10.12
N ASN A 205 14.14 5.48 9.51
CA ASN A 205 12.80 6.03 9.62
C ASN A 205 12.15 6.23 8.23
N ILE A 206 10.82 6.10 8.16
CA ILE A 206 10.02 6.39 6.96
C ILE A 206 8.84 7.27 7.37
N SER A 207 8.83 8.52 6.94
CA SER A 207 7.86 9.55 7.33
C SER A 207 7.30 10.31 6.12
N ALA A 208 6.07 10.81 6.23
CA ALA A 208 5.51 11.71 5.22
C ALA A 208 6.33 13.01 5.14
N TYR A 209 6.40 13.62 3.96
CA TYR A 209 7.05 14.90 3.73
C TYR A 209 5.99 15.99 3.52
N ASP A 210 5.67 16.74 4.57
CA ASP A 210 4.49 17.62 4.60
C ASP A 210 4.75 19.00 3.96
N GLN A 211 5.02 19.00 2.65
CA GLN A 211 4.92 20.18 1.79
C GLN A 211 4.17 19.80 0.51
N ARG A 212 2.89 20.14 0.48
CA ARG A 212 1.99 19.79 -0.63
C ARG A 212 2.20 20.71 -1.82
N SER A 213 2.65 20.14 -2.94
CA SER A 213 2.36 20.68 -4.27
C SER A 213 1.94 19.52 -5.18
N ASN A 214 0.77 19.66 -5.80
CA ASN A 214 0.13 18.63 -6.64
C ASN A 214 -0.31 17.37 -5.86
N TYR A 215 -0.89 16.40 -6.59
CA TYR A 215 -1.80 15.38 -6.05
C TYR A 215 -1.12 14.12 -5.48
N ASP A 216 0.21 14.07 -5.44
CA ASP A 216 0.98 12.90 -4.99
C ASP A 216 1.54 13.10 -3.56
N GLU A 217 1.45 12.07 -2.71
CA GLU A 217 2.07 12.09 -1.38
C GLU A 217 3.57 11.79 -1.47
N LEU A 218 4.41 12.75 -1.05
CA LEU A 218 5.84 12.55 -0.92
C LEU A 218 6.21 11.94 0.44
N TRP A 219 7.10 10.95 0.44
CA TRP A 219 7.58 10.24 1.62
C TRP A 219 9.11 10.27 1.67
N ALA A 220 9.66 10.55 2.86
CA ALA A 220 11.10 10.61 3.11
C ALA A 220 11.57 9.34 3.85
N ILE A 221 12.67 8.76 3.38
CA ILE A 221 13.38 7.68 4.08
C ILE A 221 14.66 8.27 4.67
N THR A 222 14.76 8.30 6.00
CA THR A 222 15.97 8.74 6.71
C THR A 222 16.73 7.52 7.22
N ILE A 223 18.05 7.48 6.99
CA ILE A 223 18.92 6.38 7.44
C ILE A 223 20.19 6.99 8.04
N LYS A 224 20.54 6.57 9.26
CA LYS A 224 21.76 6.99 9.97
C LYS A 224 22.61 5.78 10.29
N GLY A 225 23.90 5.81 9.94
CA GLY A 225 24.85 4.73 10.23
C GLY A 225 26.27 5.25 10.36
N SER A 226 27.18 4.41 10.87
CA SER A 226 28.60 4.78 11.05
C SER A 226 29.35 4.92 9.73
N ALA A 227 29.02 4.08 8.75
CA ALA A 227 29.49 4.16 7.37
C ALA A 227 28.55 3.35 6.46
N PHE A 228 28.65 3.58 5.15
CA PHE A 228 27.91 2.81 4.14
C PHE A 228 28.86 2.19 3.11
N LEU A 229 28.50 1.02 2.59
CA LEU A 229 29.16 0.38 1.45
C LEU A 229 28.71 1.00 0.12
N TRP A 230 29.45 0.70 -0.95
CA TRP A 230 29.11 1.17 -2.30
C TRP A 230 27.67 0.76 -2.68
N HIS A 231 26.85 1.76 -3.02
CA HIS A 231 25.42 1.64 -3.34
C HIS A 231 24.51 1.10 -2.21
N GLN A 232 24.96 1.00 -0.95
CA GLN A 232 24.22 0.30 0.12
C GLN A 232 22.78 0.79 0.29
N VAL A 233 22.60 2.10 0.54
CA VAL A 233 21.28 2.72 0.72
C VAL A 233 20.34 2.45 -0.47
N ARG A 234 20.84 2.57 -1.70
CA ARG A 234 20.04 2.37 -2.93
C ARG A 234 19.58 0.93 -3.12
N CYS A 235 20.37 -0.05 -2.66
CA CYS A 235 19.98 -1.46 -2.66
C CYS A 235 19.03 -1.82 -1.50
N MET A 236 19.18 -1.22 -0.31
CA MET A 236 18.23 -1.38 0.78
C MET A 236 16.84 -0.82 0.41
N VAL A 237 16.80 0.41 -0.13
CA VAL A 237 15.56 1.07 -0.57
C VAL A 237 14.91 0.32 -1.74
N ALA A 238 15.68 -0.29 -2.64
CA ALA A 238 15.13 -1.15 -3.71
C ALA A 238 14.32 -2.34 -3.15
N VAL A 239 14.85 -3.04 -2.14
CA VAL A 239 14.14 -4.15 -1.49
C VAL A 239 12.92 -3.65 -0.72
N LEU A 240 13.01 -2.50 -0.05
CA LEU A 240 11.84 -1.86 0.57
C LEU A 240 10.75 -1.50 -0.45
N PHE A 241 11.10 -1.01 -1.64
CA PHE A 241 10.11 -0.74 -2.70
C PHE A 241 9.45 -2.01 -3.24
N LEU A 242 10.10 -3.18 -3.21
CA LEU A 242 9.44 -4.45 -3.57
C LEU A 242 8.49 -4.92 -2.47
N ILE A 243 8.87 -4.76 -1.20
CA ILE A 243 8.03 -5.04 -0.02
C ILE A 243 6.80 -4.12 0.00
N GLY A 244 6.99 -2.81 -0.24
CA GLY A 244 5.92 -1.82 -0.34
C GLY A 244 4.93 -2.06 -1.49
N GLN A 245 5.32 -2.86 -2.48
CA GLN A 245 4.48 -3.31 -3.59
C GLN A 245 3.91 -4.72 -3.40
N GLY A 246 4.21 -5.39 -2.29
CA GLY A 246 3.80 -6.78 -2.02
C GLY A 246 4.47 -7.83 -2.91
N LEU A 247 5.57 -7.48 -3.58
CA LEU A 247 6.35 -8.38 -4.44
C LEU A 247 7.40 -9.19 -3.66
N GLU A 248 7.77 -8.70 -2.47
CA GLU A 248 8.67 -9.33 -1.51
C GLU A 248 8.04 -9.30 -0.11
N SER A 249 8.43 -10.22 0.76
CA SER A 249 7.99 -10.24 2.17
C SER A 249 9.04 -9.58 3.07
N PRO A 250 8.68 -8.90 4.19
CA PRO A 250 9.65 -8.38 5.15
C PRO A 250 10.64 -9.40 5.72
N CYS A 251 10.40 -10.71 5.61
CA CYS A 251 11.37 -11.75 5.98
C CYS A 251 12.53 -11.92 4.99
N VAL A 252 12.45 -11.30 3.82
CA VAL A 252 13.58 -11.25 2.86
C VAL A 252 14.76 -10.49 3.45
N VAL A 253 14.53 -9.47 4.28
CA VAL A 253 15.60 -8.70 4.93
C VAL A 253 16.44 -9.59 5.85
N ASP A 254 15.81 -10.35 6.74
CA ASP A 254 16.51 -11.30 7.63
C ASP A 254 17.29 -12.35 6.81
N SER A 255 16.70 -12.80 5.70
CA SER A 255 17.28 -13.81 4.82
C SER A 255 18.47 -13.27 4.02
N LEU A 256 18.50 -11.97 3.71
CA LEU A 256 19.57 -11.31 2.98
C LEU A 256 20.72 -10.85 3.89
N LEU A 257 20.44 -10.48 5.14
CA LEU A 257 21.46 -10.19 6.16
C LEU A 257 22.13 -11.48 6.67
N ASP A 258 21.42 -12.60 6.66
CA ASP A 258 21.97 -13.93 6.96
C ASP A 258 22.72 -14.53 5.76
N ILE A 259 24.04 -14.40 5.78
CA ILE A 259 24.95 -14.90 4.73
C ILE A 259 24.94 -16.44 4.63
N THR A 260 24.50 -17.16 5.67
CA THR A 260 24.38 -18.64 5.63
C THR A 260 23.15 -19.07 4.84
N LYS A 261 22.04 -18.31 4.94
CA LYS A 261 20.83 -18.51 4.13
C LYS A 261 21.01 -18.02 2.71
N THR A 262 21.62 -16.84 2.53
CA THR A 262 21.86 -16.23 1.22
C THR A 262 23.36 -16.02 0.95
N PRO A 263 24.10 -17.09 0.57
CA PRO A 263 25.54 -17.00 0.26
C PRO A 263 25.85 -16.35 -1.10
N ARG A 264 24.82 -16.01 -1.89
CA ARG A 264 24.94 -15.31 -3.19
C ARG A 264 23.87 -14.23 -3.28
N LYS A 265 24.28 -12.98 -3.49
CA LYS A 265 23.38 -11.83 -3.65
C LYS A 265 22.36 -12.04 -4.80
N PRO A 266 21.05 -11.92 -4.54
CA PRO A 266 20.03 -11.83 -5.59
C PRO A 266 20.10 -10.50 -6.37
N GLN A 267 19.68 -10.53 -7.63
CA GLN A 267 19.70 -9.33 -8.48
C GLN A 267 18.41 -8.53 -8.34
N TYR A 268 18.51 -7.38 -7.67
CA TYR A 268 17.44 -6.40 -7.54
C TYR A 268 17.79 -5.12 -8.31
N ASN A 269 16.83 -4.57 -9.04
CA ASN A 269 16.98 -3.27 -9.70
C ASN A 269 17.14 -2.18 -8.64
N MET A 270 18.29 -1.52 -8.63
CA MET A 270 18.68 -0.52 -7.65
C MET A 270 17.78 0.74 -7.73
N ALA A 271 17.36 1.28 -6.58
CA ALA A 271 16.53 2.49 -6.53
C ALA A 271 17.29 3.69 -7.17
N PRO A 272 16.61 4.67 -7.81
CA PRO A 272 17.26 5.79 -8.49
C PRO A 272 18.21 6.61 -7.61
N GLU A 273 19.23 7.24 -8.21
CA GLU A 273 20.14 8.17 -7.50
C GLU A 273 19.49 9.52 -7.16
N ILE A 274 18.58 10.01 -8.00
CA ILE A 274 18.03 11.37 -7.94
C ILE A 274 17.50 11.77 -6.53
N PRO A 275 16.73 10.94 -5.80
CA PRO A 275 16.24 11.31 -4.47
C PRO A 275 17.24 11.06 -3.31
N LEU A 276 18.48 10.62 -3.57
CA LEU A 276 19.44 10.28 -2.51
C LEU A 276 20.29 11.49 -2.11
N ILE A 277 20.02 12.04 -0.92
CA ILE A 277 20.70 13.22 -0.38
C ILE A 277 21.56 12.82 0.84
N LEU A 278 22.86 13.15 0.81
CA LEU A 278 23.71 13.11 2.01
C LEU A 278 23.40 14.30 2.91
N ARG A 279 22.46 14.13 3.84
CA ARG A 279 21.90 15.23 4.65
C ARG A 279 22.88 15.82 5.68
N SER A 280 23.72 14.98 6.29
CA SER A 280 24.72 15.42 7.27
C SER A 280 25.80 14.35 7.49
N CYS A 281 26.99 14.82 7.90
CA CYS A 281 28.04 14.00 8.52
C CYS A 281 28.19 14.47 9.97
N LEU A 282 28.30 13.55 10.92
CA LEU A 282 28.39 13.86 12.35
C LEU A 282 29.76 13.45 12.90
N PHE A 283 30.28 14.28 13.80
CA PHE A 283 31.57 14.14 14.45
C PHE A 283 31.42 14.69 15.87
N ASP A 284 31.75 13.90 16.89
CA ASP A 284 31.33 14.22 18.27
C ASP A 284 32.03 15.46 18.86
N GLU A 285 33.23 15.80 18.38
CA GLU A 285 34.06 16.91 18.88
C GLU A 285 34.36 18.01 17.82
N VAL A 286 33.76 17.94 16.62
CA VAL A 286 34.07 18.88 15.52
C VAL A 286 32.90 19.82 15.21
N ASN A 287 33.05 21.09 15.61
CA ASN A 287 32.13 22.17 15.24
C ASN A 287 32.54 22.77 13.89
N PHE A 288 31.73 22.55 12.85
CA PHE A 288 31.97 23.10 11.52
C PHE A 288 31.59 24.59 11.45
N LEU A 289 32.59 25.45 11.21
CA LEU A 289 32.37 26.87 10.97
C LEU A 289 31.99 27.10 9.50
N CYS A 290 30.87 27.79 9.27
CA CYS A 290 30.39 28.15 7.93
C CYS A 290 30.32 29.68 7.80
N SER A 291 31.10 30.24 6.86
CA SER A 291 31.08 31.68 6.54
C SER A 291 29.66 32.14 6.21
N SER A 292 29.30 33.32 6.69
CA SER A 292 27.97 33.90 6.45
C SER A 292 27.77 34.24 4.97
N GLU A 293 28.84 34.69 4.33
CA GLU A 293 28.95 35.07 2.93
C GLU A 293 28.74 33.84 2.03
N ALA A 294 29.47 32.75 2.33
CA ALA A 294 29.32 31.47 1.63
C ALA A 294 27.93 30.85 1.83
N ARG A 295 27.36 30.98 3.04
CA ARG A 295 25.99 30.50 3.35
C ARG A 295 24.93 31.31 2.59
N ILE A 296 25.07 32.63 2.48
CA ILE A 296 24.15 33.48 1.73
C ILE A 296 24.22 33.16 0.24
N ALA A 297 25.42 33.13 -0.35
CA ALA A 297 25.60 32.81 -1.77
C ALA A 297 25.06 31.43 -2.15
N LEU A 298 25.20 30.42 -1.27
CA LEU A 298 24.61 29.09 -1.47
C LEU A 298 23.08 29.12 -1.39
N ILE A 299 22.49 29.89 -0.47
CA ILE A 299 21.03 30.05 -0.36
C ILE A 299 20.46 30.77 -1.59
N GLU A 300 21.16 31.75 -2.14
CA GLU A 300 20.76 32.47 -3.36
C GLU A 300 20.83 31.54 -4.58
N HIS A 301 21.95 30.85 -4.80
CA HIS A 301 22.09 29.87 -5.88
C HIS A 301 21.02 28.77 -5.83
N LEU A 302 20.76 28.20 -4.65
CA LEU A 302 19.74 27.14 -4.50
C LEU A 302 18.30 27.65 -4.73
N LYS A 303 18.02 28.93 -4.44
CA LYS A 303 16.73 29.55 -4.80
C LYS A 303 16.61 29.70 -6.31
N ASP A 304 17.66 30.15 -7.00
CA ASP A 304 17.61 30.38 -8.45
C ASP A 304 17.49 29.07 -9.24
N GLU A 305 18.17 28.00 -8.81
CA GLU A 305 17.95 26.65 -9.34
C GLU A 305 16.51 26.18 -9.07
N TYR A 306 15.98 26.34 -7.85
CA TYR A 306 14.59 26.01 -7.54
C TYR A 306 13.59 26.78 -8.40
N HIS A 307 13.79 28.08 -8.63
CA HIS A 307 12.96 28.89 -9.52
C HIS A 307 13.00 28.39 -10.96
N GLN A 308 14.16 27.97 -11.47
CA GLN A 308 14.28 27.37 -12.81
C GLN A 308 13.49 26.06 -12.92
N TYR A 309 13.61 25.15 -11.96
CA TYR A 309 12.83 23.90 -11.94
C TYR A 309 11.33 24.14 -11.79
N MET A 310 10.91 25.11 -10.96
CA MET A 310 9.50 25.50 -10.84
C MET A 310 8.94 26.10 -12.13
N LEU A 311 9.73 26.90 -12.86
CA LEU A 311 9.35 27.42 -14.18
C LEU A 311 9.21 26.29 -15.23
N GLN A 312 10.14 25.34 -15.26
CA GLN A 312 10.04 24.15 -16.12
C GLN A 312 8.79 23.32 -15.77
N ALA A 313 8.52 23.09 -14.49
CA ALA A 313 7.34 22.37 -14.03
C ALA A 313 6.04 23.09 -14.43
N ALA A 314 5.99 24.43 -14.34
CA ALA A 314 4.84 25.22 -14.79
C ALA A 314 4.64 25.13 -16.32
N ILE A 315 5.72 25.16 -17.11
CA ILE A 315 5.66 24.98 -18.57
C ILE A 315 5.11 23.60 -18.93
N PHE A 316 5.56 22.53 -18.26
CA PHE A 316 5.02 21.19 -18.49
C PHE A 316 3.58 21.03 -18.01
N HIS A 317 3.21 21.66 -16.89
CA HIS A 317 1.82 21.68 -16.40
C HIS A 317 0.87 22.36 -17.41
N GLU A 318 1.28 23.48 -18.02
CA GLU A 318 0.47 24.15 -19.04
C GLU A 318 0.46 23.40 -20.38
N ALA A 319 1.57 22.74 -20.76
CA ALA A 319 1.56 21.82 -21.89
C ALA A 319 0.57 20.66 -21.69
N LEU A 320 0.45 20.14 -20.46
CA LEU A 320 -0.55 19.13 -20.10
C LEU A 320 -1.98 19.71 -20.07
N SER A 321 -2.17 20.97 -19.63
CA SER A 321 -3.47 21.64 -19.64
C SER A 321 -3.99 21.80 -21.08
N CYS A 322 -3.14 22.24 -22.01
CA CYS A 322 -3.44 22.36 -23.44
C CYS A 322 -3.66 21.01 -24.15
N LEU A 323 -3.17 19.91 -23.57
CA LEU A 323 -3.43 18.53 -24.03
C LEU A 323 -4.69 17.91 -23.40
N SER A 324 -5.50 18.67 -22.65
CA SER A 324 -6.78 18.19 -22.13
C SER A 324 -7.82 18.02 -23.25
N PHE A 325 -7.84 16.82 -23.84
CA PHE A 325 -8.74 16.47 -24.93
C PHE A 325 -10.23 16.63 -24.52
N PRO A 326 -11.11 17.06 -25.43
CA PRO A 326 -12.55 16.97 -25.21
C PRO A 326 -12.96 15.50 -24.96
N ALA A 327 -13.80 15.28 -23.95
CA ALA A 327 -14.03 14.04 -23.18
C ALA A 327 -14.09 12.69 -23.93
N SER A 328 -14.36 12.72 -25.23
CA SER A 328 -14.21 11.58 -26.16
C SER A 328 -12.85 10.83 -26.10
N TYR A 329 -11.77 11.44 -25.59
CA TYR A 329 -10.46 10.79 -25.54
C TYR A 329 -10.31 9.80 -24.37
N GLU A 330 -10.90 10.07 -23.20
CA GLU A 330 -10.88 9.10 -22.10
C GLU A 330 -11.64 7.82 -22.49
N GLU A 331 -12.79 7.97 -23.16
CA GLU A 331 -13.47 6.82 -23.77
C GLU A 331 -12.59 6.07 -24.78
N ARG A 332 -11.80 6.78 -25.59
CA ARG A 332 -10.91 6.17 -26.59
C ARG A 332 -9.75 5.44 -25.92
N VAL A 333 -9.13 6.00 -24.87
CA VAL A 333 -8.07 5.33 -24.09
C VAL A 333 -8.62 4.11 -23.37
N ALA A 334 -9.84 4.17 -22.82
CA ALA A 334 -10.53 3.01 -22.28
C ALA A 334 -10.76 1.92 -23.36
N LYS A 335 -11.26 2.31 -24.54
CA LYS A 335 -11.49 1.41 -25.70
C LYS A 335 -10.21 0.85 -26.32
N ILE A 336 -9.06 1.52 -26.16
CA ILE A 336 -7.74 1.01 -26.57
C ILE A 336 -7.18 0.03 -25.53
N ARG A 337 -7.29 0.36 -24.24
CA ARG A 337 -6.87 -0.54 -23.14
C ARG A 337 -7.66 -1.85 -23.11
N THR A 338 -8.94 -1.86 -23.50
CA THR A 338 -9.69 -3.12 -23.66
C THR A 338 -9.31 -3.88 -24.93
N LYS A 339 -9.21 -3.22 -26.09
CA LYS A 339 -8.85 -3.91 -27.35
C LYS A 339 -7.50 -4.63 -27.32
N SER A 340 -6.54 -4.15 -26.54
CA SER A 340 -5.24 -4.83 -26.38
C SER A 340 -5.29 -6.11 -25.53
N ALA A 341 -6.43 -6.46 -24.93
CA ALA A 341 -6.64 -7.68 -24.16
C ALA A 341 -7.32 -8.81 -24.95
N ASP A 342 -7.93 -8.51 -26.10
CA ASP A 342 -8.70 -9.45 -26.94
C ASP A 342 -7.89 -9.99 -28.14
N SER A 343 -6.55 -9.88 -28.12
CA SER A 343 -5.68 -10.19 -29.26
C SER A 343 -4.37 -10.91 -28.90
N VAL A 344 -4.39 -11.76 -27.86
CA VAL A 344 -3.32 -12.72 -27.49
C VAL A 344 -3.94 -14.04 -27.03
#